data_AF-A0AAD2XYV2-F1
#
_entry.id   AF-A0AAD2XYV2-F1
#
_cell.length_a   1.000
_cell.length_b   1.000
_cell.length_c   1.000
_cell.angle_alpha   90.00
_cell.angle_beta   90.00
_cell.angle_gamma   90.00
#
_symmetry.space_group_name_H-M   'P 1'
#
loop_
_entity.id
_entity.type
_entity.pdbx_description
1 polymer ?
#
loop_
_entity_poly.entity_id
_entity_poly.type
_entity_poly.pdbx_seq_one_letter_code
_entity_poly.pdbx_strand_id
1 'polypeptide(L)'
;MKSYLIENYANLQGLIGISFMFLMLAIIFISYVINGYNYKIIAKAYENKFGLLPQTARLARGASLIGTPAAYFAKIDFIMGSLIFPYNRVINHDMSIESYNYIRNLPGHLTTGFKIEAALWLAELVLAMAFMLIEFIV
;
A
#
# COMPACT_ATOMS: atom_id res chain seq x y z
N MET A 1 -5.03 -4.31 -34.38
CA MET A 1 -4.64 -4.20 -32.96
C MET A 1 -3.37 -4.98 -32.65
N LYS A 2 -3.31 -6.29 -32.98
CA LYS A 2 -2.07 -7.08 -32.84
C LYS A 2 -0.88 -6.51 -33.64
N SER A 3 -1.07 -6.14 -34.91
CA SER A 3 -0.04 -5.51 -35.74
C SER A 3 0.52 -4.23 -35.11
N TYR A 4 -0.37 -3.35 -34.62
CA TYR A 4 0.03 -2.13 -33.92
C TYR A 4 0.88 -2.42 -32.67
N LEU A 5 0.50 -3.42 -31.86
CA LEU A 5 1.26 -3.80 -30.67
C LEU A 5 2.65 -4.32 -31.04
N ILE A 6 2.77 -5.17 -32.07
CA ILE A 6 4.05 -5.69 -32.56
C ILE A 6 4.93 -4.54 -33.09
N GLU A 7 4.38 -3.66 -33.92
CA GLU A 7 5.09 -2.53 -34.54
C GLU A 7 5.60 -1.52 -33.50
N ASN A 8 4.92 -1.38 -32.36
CA ASN A 8 5.23 -0.40 -31.32
C ASN A 8 5.78 -1.03 -30.03
N TYR A 9 6.05 -2.33 -30.03
CA TYR A 9 6.33 -3.11 -28.81
C TYR A 9 7.47 -2.51 -27.97
N ALA A 10 8.59 -2.16 -28.59
CA ALA A 10 9.75 -1.59 -27.88
C ALA A 10 9.43 -0.25 -27.19
N ASN A 11 8.65 0.62 -27.85
CA ASN A 11 8.22 1.91 -27.29
C ASN A 11 7.25 1.71 -26.12
N LEU A 12 6.30 0.77 -26.26
CA LEU A 12 5.35 0.44 -25.21
C LEU A 12 6.05 -0.15 -23.99
N GLN A 13 6.98 -1.09 -24.19
CA GLN A 13 7.81 -1.67 -23.13
C GLN A 13 8.61 -0.59 -22.40
N GLY A 14 9.25 0.32 -23.14
CA GLY A 14 9.99 1.45 -22.57
C GLY A 14 9.10 2.38 -21.73
N LEU A 15 7.93 2.77 -22.26
CA LEU A 15 6.98 3.63 -21.55
C LEU A 15 6.49 2.97 -20.25
N ILE A 16 6.09 1.70 -20.33
CA ILE A 16 5.64 0.92 -19.18
C ILE A 16 6.75 0.83 -18.13
N GLY A 17 7.99 0.52 -18.53
CA GLY A 17 9.13 0.46 -17.63
C GLY A 17 9.40 1.78 -16.91
N ILE A 18 9.34 2.91 -17.63
CA ILE A 18 9.49 4.25 -17.03
C ILE A 18 8.35 4.55 -16.05
N SER A 19 7.12 4.22 -16.42
CA SER A 19 5.95 4.39 -15.54
C SER A 19 6.06 3.56 -14.26
N PHE A 20 6.52 2.30 -14.35
CA PHE A 20 6.81 1.46 -13.19
C PHE A 20 7.81 2.11 -12.25
N MET A 21 8.94 2.56 -12.79
CA MET A 21 9.99 3.21 -12.00
C MET A 21 9.46 4.47 -11.29
N PHE A 22 8.68 5.30 -11.98
CA PHE A 22 8.09 6.49 -11.40
C PHE A 22 7.09 6.17 -10.28
N LEU A 23 6.21 5.17 -10.49
CA LEU A 23 5.26 4.72 -9.48
C LEU A 23 5.99 4.18 -8.24
N MET A 24 7.02 3.35 -8.42
CA MET A 24 7.82 2.84 -7.30
C MET A 24 8.50 3.95 -6.51
N LEU A 25 9.06 4.95 -7.19
CA LEU A 25 9.65 6.12 -6.51
C LEU A 25 8.60 6.90 -5.72
N ALA A 26 7.41 7.11 -6.30
CA ALA A 26 6.30 7.77 -5.61
C ALA A 26 5.84 6.97 -4.38
N ILE A 27 5.70 5.65 -4.51
CA ILE A 27 5.37 4.76 -3.40
C ILE A 27 6.41 4.89 -2.31
N ILE A 28 7.70 4.70 -2.62
CA ILE A 28 8.79 4.81 -1.64
C ILE A 28 8.75 6.15 -0.92
N PHE A 29 8.54 7.25 -1.64
CA PHE A 29 8.43 8.58 -1.05
C PHE A 29 7.26 8.67 -0.06
N ILE A 30 6.05 8.25 -0.47
CA ILE A 30 4.87 8.26 0.39
C ILE A 30 5.08 7.36 1.61
N SER A 31 5.53 6.12 1.42
CA SER A 31 5.74 5.12 2.46
C SER A 31 6.77 5.57 3.50
N TYR A 32 7.90 6.12 3.04
CA TYR A 32 9.03 6.46 3.91
C TYR A 32 8.88 7.84 4.56
N VAL A 33 8.54 8.87 3.78
CA VAL A 33 8.53 10.27 4.23
C VAL A 33 7.22 10.60 4.95
N ILE A 34 6.08 10.23 4.36
CA ILE A 34 4.76 10.60 4.89
C ILE A 34 4.27 9.55 5.88
N ASN A 35 4.11 8.30 5.42
CA ASN A 35 3.53 7.23 6.20
C ASN A 35 4.47 6.77 7.32
N GLY A 36 5.78 6.86 7.15
CA GLY A 36 6.75 6.59 8.22
C GLY A 36 6.58 7.50 9.44
N TYR A 37 6.29 8.79 9.22
CA TYR A 37 6.00 9.75 10.29
C TYR A 37 4.60 9.52 10.88
N ASN A 38 3.58 9.47 10.04
CA ASN A 38 2.19 9.30 10.46
C ASN A 38 1.96 7.98 11.21
N TYR A 39 2.60 6.90 10.77
CA TYR A 39 2.56 5.59 11.46
C TYR A 39 2.96 5.72 12.92
N LYS A 40 4.04 6.45 13.24
CA LYS A 40 4.51 6.58 14.63
C LYS A 40 3.47 7.27 15.51
N ILE A 41 2.81 8.30 14.98
CA ILE A 41 1.74 9.02 15.69
C ILE A 41 0.54 8.10 15.90
N ILE A 42 0.07 7.44 14.84
CA ILE A 42 -1.08 6.55 14.88
C ILE A 42 -0.81 5.38 15.83
N ALA A 43 0.35 4.74 15.74
CA ALA A 43 0.71 3.60 16.57
C ALA A 43 0.74 3.96 18.05
N LYS A 44 1.33 5.10 18.41
CA LYS A 44 1.34 5.58 19.80
C LYS A 44 -0.07 5.90 20.31
N ALA A 45 -0.88 6.58 19.50
CA ALA A 45 -2.26 6.91 19.86
C ALA A 45 -3.13 5.65 20.02
N TYR A 46 -2.93 4.67 19.16
CA TYR A 46 -3.59 3.37 19.22
C TYR A 46 -3.20 2.59 20.49
N GLU A 47 -1.90 2.45 20.78
CA GLU A 47 -1.42 1.78 21.99
C GLU A 47 -1.88 2.48 23.26
N ASN A 48 -1.93 3.83 23.28
CA ASN A 48 -2.47 4.56 24.42
C ASN A 48 -3.95 4.24 24.67
N LYS A 49 -4.73 3.98 23.62
CA LYS A 49 -6.16 3.69 23.72
C LYS A 49 -6.44 2.20 24.00
N PHE A 50 -5.72 1.30 23.36
CA PHE A 50 -6.03 -0.15 23.33
C PHE A 50 -4.93 -1.02 23.97
N GLY A 51 -3.88 -0.41 24.52
CA GLY A 51 -2.75 -1.07 25.20
C GLY A 51 -1.67 -1.58 24.25
N LEU A 52 -2.04 -2.29 23.18
CA LEU A 52 -1.10 -2.94 22.27
C LEU A 52 -1.56 -2.79 20.81
N LEU A 53 -0.61 -2.72 19.89
CA LEU A 53 -0.89 -2.88 18.45
C LEU A 53 -1.44 -4.28 18.14
N PRO A 54 -2.20 -4.44 17.04
CA PRO A 54 -2.53 -5.75 16.49
C PRO A 54 -1.29 -6.62 16.29
N GLN A 55 -1.45 -7.93 16.43
CA GLN A 55 -0.32 -8.85 16.60
C GLN A 55 0.67 -8.78 15.43
N THR A 56 0.15 -8.76 14.20
CA THR A 56 0.93 -8.66 12.96
C THR A 56 1.74 -7.38 12.92
N ALA A 57 1.10 -6.24 13.20
CA ALA A 57 1.72 -4.92 13.23
C ALA A 57 2.81 -4.82 14.32
N ARG A 58 2.57 -5.43 15.48
CA ARG A 58 3.51 -5.46 16.60
C ARG A 58 4.78 -6.25 16.26
N LEU A 59 4.63 -7.41 15.62
CA LEU A 59 5.76 -8.23 15.18
C LEU A 59 6.57 -7.55 14.09
N ALA A 60 5.91 -6.79 13.22
CA ALA A 60 6.53 -6.09 12.11
C ALA A 60 6.98 -4.65 12.41
N ARG A 61 7.01 -4.22 13.67
CA ARG A 61 7.24 -2.81 14.06
C ARG A 61 8.49 -2.17 13.45
N GLY A 62 9.58 -2.95 13.36
CA GLY A 62 10.86 -2.53 12.78
C GLY A 62 10.90 -2.53 11.24
N ALA A 63 9.87 -3.04 10.57
CA ALA A 63 9.87 -3.20 9.12
C ALA A 63 9.86 -1.86 8.37
N SER A 64 10.49 -1.88 7.19
CA SER A 64 10.51 -0.77 6.23
C SER A 64 10.19 -1.28 4.84
N LEU A 65 9.61 -0.43 3.99
CA LEU A 65 9.25 -0.83 2.63
C LEU A 65 10.48 -1.26 1.82
N ILE A 66 11.62 -0.59 2.01
CA ILE A 66 12.84 -0.87 1.25
C ILE A 66 13.55 -2.13 1.75
N GLY A 67 13.76 -2.25 3.08
CA GLY A 67 14.55 -3.34 3.63
C GLY A 67 13.77 -4.63 3.82
N THR A 68 12.47 -4.55 4.10
CA THR A 68 11.61 -5.70 4.40
C THR A 68 10.18 -5.48 3.89
N PRO A 69 9.97 -5.42 2.56
CA PRO A 69 8.67 -5.00 1.97
C PRO A 69 7.47 -5.79 2.48
N ALA A 70 7.56 -7.13 2.52
CA ALA A 70 6.46 -7.98 2.98
C ALA A 70 6.08 -7.71 4.45
N ALA A 71 7.09 -7.58 5.33
CA ALA A 71 6.86 -7.24 6.73
C ALA A 71 6.33 -5.80 6.88
N TYR A 72 6.71 -4.88 5.99
CA TYR A 72 6.19 -3.51 6.02
C TYR A 72 4.67 -3.48 5.78
N PHE A 73 4.14 -4.29 4.87
CA PHE A 73 2.69 -4.40 4.73
C PHE A 73 2.04 -4.91 6.01
N ALA A 74 2.57 -5.97 6.63
CA ALA A 74 2.07 -6.46 7.92
C ALA A 74 2.14 -5.40 9.04
N LYS A 75 3.13 -4.50 8.99
CA LYS A 75 3.28 -3.38 9.93
C LYS A 75 2.13 -2.37 9.83
N ILE A 76 1.72 -2.02 8.62
CA ILE A 76 0.74 -0.96 8.36
C ILE A 76 -0.67 -1.49 8.05
N ASP A 77 -0.83 -2.81 8.01
CA ASP A 77 -2.05 -3.47 7.56
C ASP A 77 -3.28 -3.08 8.39
N PHE A 78 -3.12 -3.00 9.71
CA PHE A 78 -4.20 -2.55 10.59
C PHE A 78 -4.70 -1.12 10.29
N ILE A 79 -3.84 -0.29 9.69
CA ILE A 79 -4.19 1.06 9.23
C ILE A 79 -4.83 0.97 7.85
N MET A 80 -4.08 0.48 6.86
CA MET A 80 -4.55 0.42 5.47
C MET A 80 -5.80 -0.42 5.30
N GLY A 81 -5.81 -1.63 5.88
CA GLY A 81 -6.94 -2.54 5.85
C GLY A 81 -8.20 -1.94 6.47
N SER A 82 -8.08 -1.19 7.56
CA SER A 82 -9.22 -0.49 8.17
C SER A 82 -9.76 0.65 7.30
N LEU A 83 -8.88 1.32 6.54
CA LEU A 83 -9.26 2.45 5.68
C LEU A 83 -9.87 2.00 4.35
N ILE A 84 -9.37 0.90 3.78
CA ILE A 84 -9.70 0.44 2.42
C ILE A 84 -10.82 -0.60 2.44
N PHE A 85 -10.75 -1.57 3.35
CA PHE A 85 -11.64 -2.73 3.32
C PHE A 85 -12.74 -2.64 4.38
N PRO A 86 -13.89 -3.29 4.13
CA PRO A 86 -14.91 -3.47 5.16
C PRO A 86 -14.40 -4.26 6.36
N TYR A 87 -15.01 -4.04 7.52
CA TYR A 87 -14.69 -4.76 8.75
C TYR A 87 -14.84 -6.28 8.59
N ASN A 88 -13.82 -7.02 9.03
CA ASN A 88 -13.77 -8.48 9.14
C ASN A 88 -14.07 -9.23 7.83
N ARG A 89 -13.76 -8.64 6.68
CA ARG A 89 -14.01 -9.26 5.37
C ARG A 89 -12.77 -9.70 4.60
N VAL A 90 -11.61 -9.10 4.84
CA VAL A 90 -10.42 -9.30 4.00
C VAL A 90 -9.16 -9.56 4.81
N ILE A 91 -8.72 -8.58 5.61
CA ILE A 91 -7.41 -8.62 6.29
C ILE A 91 -7.44 -8.15 7.75
N ASN A 92 -8.43 -7.37 8.15
CA ASN A 92 -8.57 -6.77 9.49
C ASN A 92 -9.23 -7.71 10.53
N HIS A 93 -8.93 -9.01 10.46
CA HIS A 93 -9.53 -10.04 11.30
C HIS A 93 -9.02 -10.03 12.75
N ASP A 94 -7.82 -9.48 12.97
CA ASP A 94 -7.17 -9.38 14.29
C ASP A 94 -7.53 -8.11 15.07
N MET A 95 -8.50 -7.33 14.57
CA MET A 95 -8.97 -6.09 15.18
C MET A 95 -10.39 -6.21 15.71
N SER A 96 -10.67 -5.58 16.85
CA SER A 96 -12.05 -5.35 17.29
C SER A 96 -12.74 -4.30 16.43
N ILE A 97 -14.07 -4.33 16.35
CA ILE A 97 -14.86 -3.32 15.64
C ILE A 97 -14.59 -1.90 16.15
N GLU A 98 -14.34 -1.74 17.45
CA GLU A 98 -13.98 -0.45 18.04
C GLU A 98 -12.62 0.03 17.53
N SER A 99 -11.63 -0.86 17.48
CA SER A 99 -10.28 -0.55 16.98
C SER A 99 -10.30 -0.18 15.50
N TYR A 100 -11.08 -0.92 14.71
CA TYR A 100 -11.31 -0.63 13.29
C TYR A 100 -11.95 0.76 13.09
N ASN A 101 -13.02 1.04 13.84
CA ASN A 101 -13.70 2.34 13.76
C ASN A 101 -12.82 3.48 14.24
N TYR A 102 -11.96 3.25 15.24
CA TYR A 102 -11.00 4.24 15.70
C TYR A 102 -10.07 4.69 14.57
N ILE A 103 -9.47 3.74 13.83
CA ILE A 103 -8.60 4.07 12.69
C ILE A 103 -9.34 4.89 11.62
N ARG A 104 -10.59 4.53 11.31
CA ARG A 104 -11.40 5.23 10.29
C ARG A 104 -11.77 6.66 10.67
N ASN A 105 -11.83 6.95 11.97
CA ASN A 105 -12.16 8.27 12.49
C ASN A 105 -10.92 9.12 12.80
N LEU A 106 -9.71 8.65 12.48
CA LEU A 106 -8.50 9.45 12.62
C LEU A 106 -8.53 10.66 11.68
N PRO A 107 -7.88 11.78 12.08
CA PRO A 107 -7.74 12.95 11.22
C PRO A 107 -7.19 12.61 9.83
N GLY A 108 -7.77 13.21 8.80
CA GLY A 108 -7.41 12.94 7.40
C GLY A 108 -5.92 13.11 7.10
N HIS A 109 -5.27 14.14 7.67
CA HIS A 109 -3.84 14.39 7.46
C HIS A 109 -2.93 13.23 7.93
N LEU A 110 -3.39 12.39 8.87
CA LEU A 110 -2.66 11.19 9.30
C LEU A 110 -2.91 9.98 8.39
N THR A 111 -4.07 9.92 7.71
CA THR A 111 -4.53 8.73 6.98
C THR A 111 -4.41 8.85 5.46
N THR A 112 -4.36 10.06 4.91
CA THR A 112 -4.34 10.31 3.46
C THR A 112 -3.15 9.64 2.78
N GLY A 113 -1.96 9.69 3.37
CA GLY A 113 -0.77 9.05 2.79
C GLY A 113 -0.94 7.54 2.61
N PHE A 114 -1.57 6.84 3.56
CA PHE A 114 -1.84 5.39 3.45
C PHE A 114 -2.84 5.07 2.34
N LYS A 115 -3.85 5.93 2.14
CA LYS A 115 -4.81 5.79 1.03
C LYS A 115 -4.16 6.02 -0.32
N ILE A 116 -3.28 7.03 -0.42
CA ILE A 116 -2.52 7.32 -1.64
C ILE A 116 -1.59 6.15 -1.96
N GLU A 117 -0.85 5.64 -0.96
CA GLU A 117 0.02 4.49 -1.13
C GLU A 117 -0.75 3.27 -1.68
N ALA A 118 -1.92 2.97 -1.12
CA ALA A 118 -2.77 1.89 -1.62
C ALA A 118 -3.15 2.06 -3.09
N ALA A 119 -3.53 3.30 -3.47
CA ALA A 119 -3.91 3.62 -4.84
C ALA A 119 -2.73 3.47 -5.81
N LEU A 120 -1.52 3.86 -5.38
CA LEU A 120 -0.31 3.70 -6.18
C LEU A 120 0.04 2.21 -6.39
N TRP A 121 -0.04 1.39 -5.34
CA TRP A 121 0.13 -0.06 -5.47
C TRP A 121 -0.89 -0.69 -6.42
N LEU A 122 -2.15 -0.26 -6.35
CA LEU A 122 -3.18 -0.72 -7.27
C LEU A 122 -2.87 -0.30 -8.72
N ALA A 123 -2.44 0.94 -8.94
CA ALA A 123 -2.06 1.43 -10.26
C ALA A 123 -0.88 0.62 -10.83
N GLU A 124 0.11 0.31 -9.99
CA GLU A 124 1.25 -0.52 -10.37
C GLU A 124 0.83 -1.96 -10.72
N LEU A 125 -0.07 -2.56 -9.94
CA LEU A 125 -0.65 -3.87 -10.26
C LEU A 125 -1.37 -3.86 -11.61
N VAL A 126 -2.17 -2.83 -11.89
CA VAL A 126 -2.86 -2.67 -13.19
C VAL A 126 -1.86 -2.53 -14.33
N LEU A 127 -0.80 -1.77 -14.14
CA LEU A 127 0.27 -1.61 -15.13
C LEU A 127 0.99 -2.95 -15.39
N ALA A 128 1.25 -3.73 -14.35
CA ALA A 128 1.82 -5.08 -14.45
C ALA A 128 0.94 -6.01 -15.28
N MET A 129 -0.37 -6.02 -15.00
CA MET A 129 -1.33 -6.83 -15.75
C MET A 129 -1.41 -6.39 -17.22
N ALA A 130 -1.40 -5.08 -17.49
CA ALA A 130 -1.39 -4.57 -18.85
C ALA A 130 -0.13 -5.01 -19.61
N PHE A 131 1.03 -4.98 -18.95
CA PHE A 131 2.28 -5.47 -19.53
C PHE A 131 2.22 -6.97 -19.86
N MET A 132 1.78 -7.80 -18.91
CA MET A 132 1.62 -9.25 -19.14
C MET A 132 0.67 -9.56 -20.30
N LEU A 133 -0.41 -8.79 -20.46
CA LEU A 133 -1.33 -8.95 -21.59
C LEU A 133 -0.67 -8.59 -22.92
N ILE A 134 0.16 -7.54 -22.97
CA ILE A 134 0.91 -7.18 -24.17
C ILE A 134 1.90 -8.30 -24.53
N GLU A 135 2.68 -8.79 -23.57
CA GLU A 135 3.62 -9.91 -23.74
C GLU A 135 2.93 -11.19 -24.22
N PHE A 136 1.69 -11.44 -23.80
CA PHE A 136 0.94 -12.61 -24.26
C PHE A 136 0.45 -12.47 -25.71
N ILE A 137 0.24 -11.25 -26.20
CA ILE A 137 -0.35 -10.98 -27.53
C ILE A 137 0.71 -10.85 -28.62
N VAL A 138 1.83 -10.19 -28.31
CA VAL A 138 2.95 -9.91 -29.22
C VAL A 138 3.77 -11.16 -29.45
#